data_AF-A0A5S3VZ79-F1
#
_entry.id   AF-A0A5S3VZ79-F1
#
_cell.length_a   1.000
_cell.length_b   1.000
_cell.length_c   1.000
_cell.angle_alpha   90.00
_cell.angle_beta   90.00
_cell.angle_gamma   90.00
#
_symmetry.space_group_name_H-M   'P 1'
#
loop_
_entity.id
_entity.type
_entity.pdbx_description
1 polymer ?
#
loop_
_entity_poly.entity_id
_entity_poly.type
_entity_poly.pdbx_seq_one_letter_code
_entity_poly.pdbx_strand_id
1 'polypeptide(L)'
;MFGYCYQSAISLLQKMAIDAYPNNALMMTFLYGIGFNILSGHLITKYDNYWPVWGAFYIGIIGLVAVPLLLVGVAGLLSMSLLVGILLSLPVCTFAIGLIKEKLNKN
;
A
#
# COMPACT_ATOMS: atom_id res chain seq x y z
N MET A 1 -8.01 8.56 8.91
CA MET A 1 -8.59 7.21 9.04
C MET A 1 -8.06 6.23 8.00
N PHE A 2 -8.15 6.53 6.69
CA PHE A 2 -7.68 5.60 5.64
C PHE A 2 -6.19 5.21 5.74
N GLY A 3 -5.30 6.16 6.05
CA GLY A 3 -3.88 5.86 6.28
C GLY A 3 -3.61 4.90 7.45
N TYR A 4 -4.39 4.98 8.53
CA TYR A 4 -4.30 4.04 9.66
C TYR A 4 -4.77 2.63 9.27
N CYS A 5 -5.88 2.53 8.51
CA CYS A 5 -6.34 1.25 7.99
C CYS A 5 -5.31 0.63 7.02
N TYR A 6 -4.68 1.45 6.18
CA TYR A 6 -3.62 1.03 5.28
C TYR A 6 -2.41 0.50 6.04
N GLN A 7 -1.96 1.23 7.07
CA GLN A 7 -0.89 0.79 7.98
C GLN A 7 -1.20 -0.56 8.61
N SER A 8 -2.40 -0.70 9.19
CA SER A 8 -2.84 -1.92 9.87
C SER A 8 -2.86 -3.12 8.92
N ALA A 9 -3.34 -2.92 7.69
CA ALA A 9 -3.37 -3.98 6.69
C ALA A 9 -1.96 -4.43 6.29
N ILE A 10 -1.03 -3.50 6.04
CA ILE A 10 0.35 -3.85 5.69
C ILE A 10 1.05 -4.57 6.85
N SER A 11 0.88 -4.12 8.09
CA SER A 11 1.43 -4.80 9.26
C SER A 11 0.85 -6.21 9.45
N LEU A 12 -0.44 -6.41 9.16
CA LEU A 12 -1.06 -7.73 9.16
C LEU A 12 -0.49 -8.63 8.06
N LEU A 13 -0.35 -8.13 6.84
CA LEU A 13 0.24 -8.87 5.71
C LEU A 13 1.69 -9.29 5.99
N GLN A 14 2.46 -8.43 6.65
CA GLN A 14 3.81 -8.76 7.09
C GLN A 14 3.82 -9.90 8.10
N LYS A 15 2.95 -9.86 9.12
CA LYS A 15 2.83 -10.94 10.11
C LYS A 15 2.43 -12.26 9.45
N MET A 16 1.41 -12.24 8.58
CA MET A 16 1.00 -13.42 7.83
C MET A 16 2.14 -13.99 6.96
N ALA A 17 2.93 -13.12 6.32
CA ALA A 17 4.09 -13.56 5.53
C ALA A 17 5.20 -14.19 6.39
N ILE A 18 5.45 -13.67 7.60
CA ILE A 18 6.38 -14.24 8.56
C ILE A 18 5.89 -15.62 9.03
N ASP A 19 4.60 -15.73 9.36
CA ASP A 19 4.01 -16.95 9.88
C ASP A 19 3.94 -18.07 8.81
N ALA A 20 3.58 -17.73 7.58
CA ALA A 20 3.42 -18.69 6.49
C ALA A 20 4.72 -19.00 5.74
N TYR A 21 5.63 -18.03 5.63
CA TYR A 21 6.86 -18.14 4.82
C TYR A 21 8.08 -17.56 5.54
N PRO A 22 8.51 -18.12 6.68
CA PRO A 22 9.55 -17.53 7.54
C PRO A 22 10.88 -17.28 6.80
N ASN A 23 11.28 -18.18 5.89
CA ASN A 23 12.53 -18.05 5.13
C ASN A 23 12.47 -16.98 4.01
N ASN A 24 11.27 -16.60 3.58
CA ASN A 24 11.04 -15.68 2.45
C ASN A 24 10.12 -14.51 2.83
N ALA A 25 10.02 -14.19 4.13
CA ALA A 25 9.01 -13.30 4.67
C ALA A 25 9.03 -11.91 4.03
N LEU A 26 10.22 -11.36 3.73
CA LEU A 26 10.36 -10.04 3.10
C LEU A 26 9.76 -10.02 1.68
N MET A 27 10.08 -11.02 0.85
CA MET A 27 9.55 -11.14 -0.51
C MET A 27 8.04 -11.36 -0.49
N MET A 28 7.55 -12.26 0.37
CA MET A 28 6.12 -12.54 0.47
C MET A 28 5.33 -11.34 1.00
N THR A 29 5.88 -10.60 1.97
CA THR A 29 5.26 -9.34 2.43
C THR A 29 5.14 -8.34 1.29
N PHE A 30 6.18 -8.21 0.45
CA PHE A 30 6.13 -7.33 -0.70
C PHE A 30 5.08 -7.74 -1.73
N LEU A 31 4.98 -9.03 -2.05
CA LEU A 31 3.97 -9.56 -2.98
C LEU A 31 2.55 -9.35 -2.46
N TYR A 32 2.31 -9.62 -1.16
CA TYR A 32 1.05 -9.33 -0.51
C TYR A 32 0.74 -7.83 -0.50
N GLY A 33 1.75 -7.00 -0.24
CA GLY A 33 1.66 -5.55 -0.32
C GLY A 33 1.25 -5.07 -1.72
N ILE A 34 1.82 -5.63 -2.79
CA ILE A 34 1.41 -5.32 -4.17
C ILE A 34 -0.06 -5.69 -4.40
N GLY A 35 -0.47 -6.89 -4.02
CA GLY A 35 -1.87 -7.32 -4.17
C GLY A 35 -2.83 -6.37 -3.45
N PHE A 36 -2.49 -5.98 -2.22
CA PHE A 36 -3.26 -5.02 -1.45
C PHE A 36 -3.21 -3.59 -2.04
N ASN A 37 -2.10 -3.18 -2.65
CA ASN A 37 -1.97 -1.90 -3.33
C ASN A 37 -2.81 -1.80 -4.60
N ILE A 38 -3.01 -2.91 -5.32
CA ILE A 38 -3.97 -2.97 -6.44
C ILE A 38 -5.39 -2.75 -5.93
N LEU A 39 -5.80 -3.42 -4.84
CA LEU A 39 -7.12 -3.23 -4.23
C LEU A 39 -7.29 -1.80 -3.68
N SER A 40 -6.27 -1.27 -3.03
CA SER A 40 -6.26 0.09 -2.51
C SER A 40 -6.34 1.11 -3.66
N GLY A 41 -5.58 0.91 -4.73
CA GLY A 41 -5.64 1.72 -5.95
C GLY A 41 -7.03 1.69 -6.61
N HIS A 42 -7.72 0.55 -6.59
CA HIS A 42 -9.13 0.44 -7.00
C HIS A 42 -10.05 1.33 -6.17
N LEU A 43 -9.88 1.37 -4.85
CA LEU A 43 -10.68 2.23 -3.98
C LEU A 43 -10.32 3.70 -4.20
N ILE A 44 -9.04 4.04 -4.26
CA ILE A 44 -8.56 5.42 -4.45
C ILE A 44 -9.12 6.00 -5.75
N THR A 45 -8.95 5.31 -6.88
CA THR A 45 -9.50 5.73 -8.18
C THR A 45 -11.03 5.70 -8.25
N LYS A 46 -11.72 5.06 -7.30
CA LYS A 46 -13.19 5.10 -7.22
C LYS A 46 -13.70 6.35 -6.51
N TYR A 47 -12.96 6.85 -5.53
CA TYR A 47 -13.41 7.95 -4.67
C TYR A 47 -12.69 9.28 -4.96
N ASP A 48 -11.46 9.26 -5.48
CA ASP A 48 -10.73 10.44 -5.94
C ASP A 48 -10.71 10.46 -7.48
N ASN A 49 -11.56 11.33 -8.05
CA ASN A 49 -11.70 11.51 -9.49
C ASN A 49 -10.74 12.56 -10.06
N TYR A 50 -10.05 13.30 -9.20
CA TYR A 50 -9.20 14.41 -9.62
C TYR A 50 -7.78 13.90 -9.77
N TRP A 51 -7.13 13.55 -8.65
CA TRP A 51 -5.68 13.34 -8.60
C TRP A 51 -5.32 12.05 -7.82
N PRO A 52 -5.86 10.87 -8.23
CA PRO A 52 -5.79 9.64 -7.44
C PRO A 52 -4.35 9.16 -7.18
N VAL A 53 -3.42 9.40 -8.11
CA VAL A 53 -2.00 9.03 -7.94
C VAL A 53 -1.32 9.85 -6.84
N TRP A 54 -1.65 11.15 -6.74
CA TRP A 54 -1.14 12.00 -5.66
C TRP A 54 -1.81 11.68 -4.32
N GLY A 55 -3.11 11.36 -4.35
CA GLY A 55 -3.82 10.81 -3.19
C GLY A 55 -3.16 9.53 -2.68
N ALA A 56 -2.74 8.64 -3.58
CA ALA A 56 -1.99 7.43 -3.25
C ALA A 56 -0.63 7.72 -2.59
N PHE A 57 0.14 8.69 -3.09
CA PHE A 57 1.38 9.12 -2.45
C PHE A 57 1.13 9.62 -1.02
N TYR A 58 0.13 10.48 -0.84
CA TYR A 58 -0.22 11.01 0.48
C TYR A 58 -0.64 9.89 1.46
N ILE A 59 -1.50 8.97 1.01
CA ILE A 59 -1.93 7.81 1.80
C ILE A 59 -0.75 6.92 2.17
N GLY A 60 0.15 6.66 1.22
CA GLY A 60 1.34 5.85 1.44
C GLY A 60 2.27 6.46 2.48
N ILE A 61 2.57 7.76 2.38
CA ILE A 61 3.42 8.47 3.35
C ILE A 61 2.77 8.48 4.74
N ILE A 62 1.50 8.86 4.82
CA ILE A 62 0.80 8.92 6.11
C ILE A 62 0.68 7.52 6.74
N GLY A 63 0.29 6.52 5.95
CA GLY A 63 0.07 5.16 6.45
C GLY A 63 1.34 4.40 6.77
N LEU A 64 2.43 4.57 6.00
CA LEU A 64 3.65 3.78 6.21
C LEU A 64 4.71 4.50 7.03
N VAL A 65 4.62 5.82 7.17
CA VAL A 65 5.63 6.63 7.88
C VAL A 65 5.00 7.34 9.08
N ALA A 66 4.03 8.22 8.86
CA ALA A 66 3.50 9.05 9.94
C ALA A 66 2.76 8.24 11.02
N VAL A 67 1.87 7.33 10.62
CA VAL A 67 1.08 6.51 11.56
C VAL A 67 1.98 5.58 12.40
N PRO A 68 2.91 4.78 11.83
CA PRO A 68 3.80 3.94 12.61
C PRO A 68 4.68 4.74 13.58
N LEU A 69 5.24 5.87 13.13
CA LEU A 69 6.06 6.74 13.97
C LEU A 69 5.29 7.29 15.18
N LEU A 70 4.04 7.73 14.97
CA LEU A 70 3.23 8.32 16.02
C LEU A 70 2.70 7.29 17.03
N LEU A 71 2.46 6.05 16.61
CA LEU A 71 1.84 5.02 17.45
C LEU A 71 2.83 4.09 18.15
N VAL A 72 3.89 3.69 17.44
CA VAL A 72 4.82 2.63 17.87
C VAL A 72 6.27 3.12 17.85
N GLY A 73 6.53 4.30 17.28
CA GLY A 73 7.87 4.83 17.10
C GLY A 73 8.65 4.12 15.99
N VAL A 74 9.97 4.25 16.00
CA VAL A 74 10.86 3.73 14.94
C VAL A 74 10.75 2.21 14.78
N ALA A 75 10.44 1.49 15.86
CA ALA A 75 10.24 0.04 15.84
C ALA A 75 9.01 -0.41 15.03
N GLY A 76 8.05 0.49 14.79
CA GLY A 76 6.88 0.22 13.96
C GLY A 76 7.13 0.33 12.45
N LEU A 77 8.31 0.81 12.03
CA LEU A 77 8.62 0.97 10.62
C LEU A 77 8.99 -0.36 9.99
N LEU A 78 8.52 -0.54 8.76
CA LEU A 78 9.00 -1.62 7.88
C LEU A 78 10.49 -1.45 7.60
N SER A 79 11.15 -2.54 7.21
CA SER A 79 12.53 -2.44 6.70
C SER A 79 12.58 -1.44 5.53
N MET A 80 13.64 -0.65 5.43
CA MET A 80 13.72 0.44 4.43
C MET A 80 13.46 -0.03 3.01
N SER A 81 13.95 -1.21 2.64
CA SER A 81 13.71 -1.81 1.31
C SER A 81 12.23 -2.09 1.06
N LEU A 82 11.53 -2.66 2.05
CA LEU A 82 10.12 -3.00 1.96
C LEU A 82 9.24 -1.74 2.02
N LEU A 83 9.61 -0.78 2.86
CA LEU A 83 8.95 0.53 2.97
C LEU A 83 8.95 1.25 1.63
N VAL A 84 10.13 1.42 1.02
CA VAL A 84 10.28 2.10 -0.27
C VAL A 84 9.55 1.33 -1.37
N GLY A 85 9.65 -0.01 -1.39
CA GLY A 85 8.95 -0.85 -2.35
C GLY A 85 7.42 -0.69 -2.29
N ILE A 86 6.84 -0.75 -1.10
CA ILE A 86 5.38 -0.61 -0.92
C ILE A 86 4.94 0.83 -1.20
N LEU A 87 5.71 1.83 -0.79
CA LEU A 87 5.40 3.24 -0.99
C LEU A 87 5.41 3.62 -2.48
N LEU A 88 6.37 3.12 -3.26
CA LEU A 88 6.41 3.37 -4.71
C LEU A 88 5.40 2.52 -5.50
N SER A 89 5.11 1.31 -5.04
CA SER A 89 4.14 0.45 -5.74
C SER A 89 2.70 0.95 -5.61
N LEU A 90 2.32 1.63 -4.52
CA LEU A 90 0.95 2.12 -4.34
C LEU A 90 0.53 3.14 -5.44
N PRO A 91 1.30 4.21 -5.73
CA PRO A 91 1.04 5.10 -6.87
C PRO A 91 1.01 4.37 -8.21
N VAL A 92 1.94 3.44 -8.43
CA VAL A 92 2.02 2.65 -9.69
C VAL A 92 0.77 1.78 -9.88
N CYS A 93 0.35 1.06 -8.84
CA CYS A 93 -0.88 0.27 -8.84
C CYS A 93 -2.12 1.15 -9.07
N THR A 94 -2.17 2.32 -8.42
CA THR A 94 -3.26 3.28 -8.57
C THR A 94 -3.35 3.79 -10.01
N PHE A 95 -2.21 4.12 -10.62
CA PHE A 95 -2.12 4.52 -12.01
C PHE A 95 -2.57 3.41 -12.97
N ALA A 96 -2.07 2.19 -12.79
CA ALA A 96 -2.44 1.04 -13.63
C ALA A 96 -3.94 0.74 -13.57
N ILE A 97 -4.54 0.77 -12.38
CA ILE A 97 -5.98 0.62 -12.20
C ILE A 97 -6.76 1.75 -12.88
N GLY A 98 -6.28 2.99 -12.79
CA GLY A 98 -6.89 4.13 -13.47
C GLY A 98 -7.01 3.90 -14.97
N LEU A 99 -5.93 3.45 -15.61
CA LEU A 99 -5.92 3.10 -17.04
C LEU A 99 -6.87 1.96 -17.37
N ILE A 100 -6.92 0.91 -16.54
CA ILE A 100 -7.83 -0.23 -16.73
C ILE A 100 -9.29 0.23 -16.68
N LYS A 101 -9.65 1.07 -15.70
CA LYS A 101 -11.01 1.60 -15.56
C LYS A 101 -11.38 2.52 -16.73
N GLU A 102 -10.48 3.39 -17.15
CA GLU A 102 -10.70 4.25 -18.32
C GLU A 102 -10.98 3.42 -19.58
N LYS A 103 -10.24 2.32 -19.76
CA LYS A 103 -10.46 1.40 -20.89
C LYS A 103 -11.78 0.64 -20.79
N LEU A 104 -12.16 0.18 -19.60
CA LEU A 104 -13.43 -0.53 -19.36
C LEU A 104 -14.66 0.36 -19.57
N ASN A 105 -14.58 1.64 -19.19
CA ASN A 105 -15.71 2.57 -19.26
C ASN A 105 -15.90 3.18 -20.67
N LYS A 106 -14.97 2.94 -21.60
CA LYS A 106 -15.03 3.37 -23.01
C LYS A 106 -15.67 2.33 -23.93
N ASN A 107 -16.00 1.13 -23.43
CA ASN A 107 -16.79 0.11 -24.11
C ASN A 107 -18.22 0.08 -23.56
#